data_AF-A0A9E2U7X2-F1
#
_entry.id   AF-A0A9E2U7X2-F1
#
_cell.length_a   1.000
_cell.length_b   1.000
_cell.length_c   1.000
_cell.angle_alpha   90.00
_cell.angle_beta   90.00
_cell.angle_gamma   90.00
#
_symmetry.space_group_name_H-M   'P 1'
#
loop_
_entity.id
_entity.type
_entity.pdbx_description
1 polymer ?
#
loop_
_entity_poly.entity_id
_entity_poly.type
_entity_poly.pdbx_seq_one_letter_code
_entity_poly.pdbx_strand_id
1 'polypeptide(L)'
;MRAEVKILGDVATMSGSGASDADGDSLSLRLNVGPIHTTAEEIAVENALYMRSPLFTSTLPRGKTWIKLDLSKLETAMGGLLGFAPASFLSALSSPKSVTKIGSSEYHVVPAKGSGSYDVTVGADGYIHHVQSIGSALSLTVDLSDFGRATVAPVPPASKVYTPENGTLPGLGGISA
;
A
#
# COMPACT_ATOMS: atom_id res chain seq x y z
N MET A 1 0.08 1.10 -13.32
CA MET A 1 0.90 -0.06 -12.91
C MET A 1 0.09 -0.91 -11.94
N ARG A 2 0.28 -2.24 -11.94
CA ARG A 2 -0.28 -3.16 -10.93
C ARG A 2 0.81 -3.71 -10.03
N ALA A 3 0.45 -3.96 -8.77
CA ALA A 3 1.30 -4.59 -7.78
C ALA A 3 0.53 -5.73 -7.10
N GLU A 4 1.19 -6.87 -6.90
CA GLU A 4 0.80 -7.89 -5.94
C GLU A 4 1.82 -7.90 -4.81
N VAL A 5 1.36 -7.91 -3.57
CA VAL A 5 2.20 -7.77 -2.39
C VAL A 5 1.94 -8.94 -1.45
N LYS A 6 3.00 -9.50 -0.90
CA LYS A 6 2.94 -10.46 0.21
C LYS A 6 3.92 -10.02 1.29
N ILE A 7 3.42 -9.91 2.51
CA ILE A 7 4.19 -9.59 3.70
C ILE A 7 3.98 -10.74 4.69
N LEU A 8 5.06 -11.38 5.08
CA LEU A 8 5.10 -12.43 6.09
C LEU A 8 5.87 -11.91 7.29
N GLY A 9 5.25 -11.96 8.47
CA GLY A 9 5.89 -11.67 9.74
C GLY A 9 5.19 -12.37 10.89
N ASP A 10 5.83 -12.36 12.06
CA ASP A 10 5.35 -13.09 13.25
C ASP A 10 4.00 -12.59 13.78
N VAL A 11 3.68 -11.31 13.52
CA VAL A 11 2.47 -10.65 14.04
C VAL A 11 1.29 -10.74 13.07
N ALA A 12 1.57 -10.70 11.75
CA ALA A 12 0.55 -10.80 10.73
C ALA A 12 1.15 -11.23 9.38
N THR A 13 0.37 -12.01 8.63
CA THR A 13 0.56 -12.15 7.18
C THR A 13 -0.38 -11.20 6.47
N MET A 14 0.12 -10.43 5.53
CA MET A 14 -0.70 -9.59 4.66
C MET A 14 -0.45 -9.98 3.21
N SER A 15 -1.50 -10.06 2.41
CA SER A 15 -1.35 -10.12 0.96
C SER A 15 -2.28 -9.13 0.31
N GLY A 16 -1.93 -8.64 -0.86
CA GLY A 16 -2.81 -7.71 -1.54
C GLY A 16 -2.49 -7.51 -2.98
N SER A 17 -3.39 -6.82 -3.65
CA SER A 17 -3.16 -6.32 -4.98
C SER A 17 -3.55 -4.86 -5.04
N GLY A 18 -2.89 -4.10 -5.89
CA GLY A 18 -3.23 -2.73 -6.10
C GLY A 18 -2.81 -2.20 -7.45
N ALA A 19 -3.25 -0.98 -7.70
CA ALA A 19 -2.88 -0.23 -8.87
C ALA A 19 -2.58 1.21 -8.48
N SER A 20 -1.51 1.76 -9.03
CA SER A 20 -1.24 3.19 -9.00
C SER A 20 -1.16 3.72 -10.42
N ASP A 21 -1.58 4.97 -10.60
CA ASP A 21 -1.20 5.71 -11.80
C ASP A 21 0.32 5.98 -11.82
N ALA A 22 0.79 6.55 -12.94
CA ALA A 22 2.21 6.81 -13.15
C ALA A 22 2.74 7.95 -12.26
N ASP A 23 1.85 8.88 -11.87
CA ASP A 23 2.20 10.07 -11.10
C ASP A 23 2.15 9.80 -9.58
N GLY A 24 1.52 8.71 -9.16
CA GLY A 24 1.32 8.35 -7.76
C GLY A 24 0.10 9.04 -7.12
N ASP A 25 -0.70 9.75 -7.90
CA ASP A 25 -1.83 10.58 -7.43
C ASP A 25 -3.03 9.75 -7.01
N SER A 26 -3.17 8.56 -7.60
CA SER A 26 -4.20 7.60 -7.25
C SER A 26 -3.63 6.21 -6.96
N LEU A 27 -4.18 5.59 -5.92
CA LEU A 27 -3.84 4.25 -5.47
C LEU A 27 -5.12 3.51 -5.12
N SER A 28 -5.26 2.28 -5.60
CA SER A 28 -6.26 1.34 -5.10
C SER A 28 -5.55 0.11 -4.57
N LEU A 29 -5.89 -0.32 -3.35
CA LEU A 29 -5.33 -1.50 -2.71
C LEU A 29 -6.46 -2.37 -2.19
N ARG A 30 -6.28 -3.69 -2.31
CA ARG A 30 -7.06 -4.68 -1.58
C ARG A 30 -6.10 -5.55 -0.79
N LEU A 31 -6.24 -5.57 0.51
CA LEU A 31 -5.41 -6.30 1.45
C LEU A 31 -6.23 -7.42 2.09
N ASN A 32 -5.63 -8.59 2.26
CA ASN A 32 -6.08 -9.70 3.09
C ASN A 32 -5.15 -9.77 4.30
N VAL A 33 -5.71 -9.73 5.50
CA VAL A 33 -4.93 -9.84 6.74
C VAL A 33 -5.20 -11.20 7.37
N GLY A 34 -4.17 -12.04 7.39
CA GLY A 34 -4.24 -13.48 7.71
C GLY A 34 -4.96 -13.81 9.02
N PRO A 35 -4.40 -13.48 10.20
CA PRO A 35 -4.92 -13.98 11.48
C PRO A 35 -6.35 -13.53 11.81
N ILE A 36 -6.84 -12.48 11.15
CA ILE A 36 -8.20 -11.94 11.35
C ILE A 36 -9.10 -12.17 10.13
N HIS A 37 -8.61 -12.87 9.09
CA HIS A 37 -9.30 -13.18 7.83
C HIS A 37 -10.15 -12.03 7.27
N THR A 38 -9.67 -10.80 7.42
CA THR A 38 -10.41 -9.62 6.96
C THR A 38 -9.83 -9.10 5.67
N THR A 39 -10.68 -8.39 4.92
CA THR A 39 -10.24 -7.60 3.78
C THR A 39 -10.31 -6.12 4.12
N ALA A 40 -9.31 -5.38 3.64
CA ALA A 40 -9.35 -3.93 3.61
C ALA A 40 -9.22 -3.49 2.15
N GLU A 41 -10.06 -2.55 1.74
CA GLU A 41 -9.92 -1.87 0.47
C GLU A 41 -9.62 -0.41 0.75
N GLU A 42 -8.57 0.09 0.10
CA GLU A 42 -8.09 1.45 0.25
C GLU A 42 -8.05 2.12 -1.12
N ILE A 43 -8.51 3.36 -1.19
CA ILE A 43 -8.43 4.20 -2.35
C ILE A 43 -7.83 5.53 -1.90
N ALA A 44 -6.61 5.83 -2.28
CA ALA A 44 -6.03 7.16 -2.09
C ALA A 44 -6.19 7.94 -3.39
N VAL A 45 -6.73 9.16 -3.30
CA VAL A 45 -6.83 10.10 -4.42
C VAL A 45 -6.60 11.50 -3.87
N GLU A 46 -5.66 12.22 -4.46
CA GLU A 46 -5.23 13.55 -4.01
C GLU A 46 -4.82 13.52 -2.52
N ASN A 47 -5.58 14.18 -1.64
CA ASN A 47 -5.31 14.28 -0.20
C ASN A 47 -6.33 13.50 0.65
N ALA A 48 -7.03 12.54 0.05
CA ALA A 48 -8.04 11.75 0.72
C ALA A 48 -7.75 10.25 0.63
N LEU A 49 -7.84 9.56 1.76
CA LEU A 49 -7.82 8.11 1.83
C LEU A 49 -9.23 7.60 2.13
N TYR A 50 -9.76 6.80 1.22
CA TYR A 50 -11.02 6.11 1.38
C TYR A 50 -10.75 4.67 1.78
N MET A 51 -11.34 4.23 2.89
CA MET A 51 -11.15 2.87 3.40
C MET A 51 -12.48 2.14 3.53
N ARG A 52 -12.49 0.84 3.20
CA ARG A 52 -13.60 -0.08 3.40
C ARG A 52 -13.10 -1.39 4.00
N SER A 53 -13.67 -1.81 5.12
CA SER A 53 -13.38 -3.10 5.73
C SER A 53 -14.58 -3.62 6.53
N PRO A 54 -14.84 -4.94 6.53
CA PRO A 54 -15.83 -5.56 7.41
C PRO A 54 -15.70 -5.17 8.89
N LEU A 55 -14.49 -4.83 9.35
CA LEU A 55 -14.20 -4.49 10.75
C LEU A 55 -14.96 -3.26 11.26
N PHE A 56 -15.24 -2.29 10.40
CA PHE A 56 -15.92 -1.05 10.79
C PHE A 56 -17.19 -0.79 9.98
N THR A 57 -17.40 -1.44 8.83
CA THR A 57 -18.59 -1.18 8.01
C THR A 57 -19.90 -1.48 8.74
N SER A 58 -19.90 -2.41 9.69
CA SER A 58 -21.08 -2.75 10.51
C SER A 58 -21.43 -1.67 11.54
N THR A 59 -20.48 -0.81 11.91
CA THR A 59 -20.67 0.25 12.92
C THR A 59 -20.91 1.61 12.28
N LEU A 60 -20.71 1.75 10.97
CA LEU A 60 -20.92 3.01 10.28
C LEU A 60 -22.40 3.39 10.23
N PRO A 61 -22.73 4.67 10.48
CA PRO A 61 -24.12 5.11 10.52
C PRO A 61 -24.77 5.00 9.13
N ARG A 62 -26.10 4.81 9.10
CA ARG A 62 -26.94 4.99 7.90
C ARG A 62 -26.49 4.17 6.68
N GLY A 63 -25.96 2.96 6.89
CA GLY A 63 -25.56 2.06 5.81
C GLY A 63 -24.37 2.55 4.98
N LYS A 64 -23.55 3.45 5.54
CA LYS A 64 -22.27 3.85 4.96
C LYS A 64 -21.31 2.67 4.98
N THR A 65 -20.45 2.58 3.96
CA THR A 65 -19.52 1.45 3.81
C THR A 65 -18.08 1.89 3.59
N TRP A 66 -17.86 3.19 3.46
CA TRP A 66 -16.54 3.78 3.26
C TRP A 66 -16.30 4.83 4.33
N ILE A 67 -15.08 4.88 4.84
CA ILE A 67 -14.57 5.99 5.65
C ILE A 67 -13.71 6.84 4.74
N LYS A 68 -13.91 8.16 4.74
CA LYS A 68 -12.98 9.12 4.13
C LYS A 68 -12.13 9.74 5.22
N LEU A 69 -10.83 9.65 5.05
CA LEU A 69 -9.81 10.26 5.90
C LEU A 69 -9.06 11.32 5.10
N ASP A 70 -8.68 12.38 5.81
CA ASP A 70 -7.90 13.49 5.26
C ASP A 70 -6.42 13.21 5.54
N LEU A 71 -5.64 12.94 4.49
CA LEU A 71 -4.24 12.54 4.63
C LEU A 71 -3.38 13.66 5.24
N SER A 72 -3.72 14.93 4.98
CA SER A 72 -3.03 16.07 5.60
C SER A 72 -3.18 16.13 7.13
N LYS A 73 -4.17 15.42 7.67
CA LYS A 73 -4.38 15.32 9.13
C LYS A 73 -3.80 14.03 9.72
N LEU A 74 -3.35 13.10 8.88
CA LEU A 74 -2.89 11.76 9.29
C LEU A 74 -1.37 11.58 9.28
N GLU A 75 -0.60 12.55 8.79
CA GLU A 75 0.87 12.45 8.66
C GLU A 75 1.58 11.99 9.95
N THR A 76 1.05 12.33 11.12
CA THR A 76 1.60 11.94 12.43
C THR A 76 1.08 10.60 12.98
N ALA A 77 -0.10 10.14 12.57
CA ALA A 77 -0.79 9.02 13.23
C ALA A 77 -0.59 7.66 12.56
N MET A 78 -0.30 7.62 11.25
CA MET A 78 -0.31 6.37 10.46
C MET A 78 0.97 6.08 9.68
N GLY A 79 2.05 6.83 9.92
CA GLY A 79 3.31 6.81 9.15
C GLY A 79 4.04 5.46 9.02
N GLY A 80 3.60 4.40 9.70
CA GLY A 80 4.14 3.04 9.57
C GLY A 80 3.29 2.05 8.75
N LEU A 81 1.96 2.26 8.66
CA LEU A 81 1.05 1.31 8.00
C LEU A 81 0.73 1.70 6.55
N LEU A 82 0.62 3.01 6.28
CA LEU A 82 0.33 3.56 4.94
C LEU A 82 1.60 3.82 4.10
N GLY A 83 2.79 3.58 4.65
CA GLY A 83 4.07 3.77 3.95
C GLY A 83 4.32 2.77 2.80
N PHE A 84 3.41 1.83 2.56
CA PHE A 84 3.53 0.78 1.55
C PHE A 84 2.81 1.10 0.23
N ALA A 85 2.72 2.37 -0.16
CA ALA A 85 2.34 2.70 -1.54
C ALA A 85 3.43 2.15 -2.49
N PRO A 86 3.10 1.26 -3.46
CA PRO A 86 4.09 0.67 -4.35
C PRO A 86 4.91 1.71 -5.12
N ALA A 87 4.30 2.84 -5.51
CA ALA A 87 4.98 3.95 -6.17
C ALA A 87 6.07 4.58 -5.29
N SER A 88 5.77 4.86 -4.02
CA SER A 88 6.74 5.42 -3.06
C SER A 88 7.90 4.46 -2.78
N PHE A 89 7.60 3.16 -2.69
CA PHE A 89 8.61 2.12 -2.52
C PHE A 89 9.53 2.02 -3.74
N LEU A 90 8.97 2.02 -4.96
CA LEU A 90 9.76 2.01 -6.19
C LEU A 90 10.59 3.28 -6.37
N SER A 91 10.06 4.43 -5.95
CA SER A 91 10.82 5.68 -5.93
C SER A 91 12.02 5.62 -4.97
N ALA A 92 11.96 4.82 -3.90
CA ALA A 92 13.12 4.60 -3.04
C ALA A 92 14.18 3.72 -3.72
N LEU A 93 13.74 2.70 -4.48
CA LEU A 93 14.63 1.82 -5.25
C LEU A 93 15.29 2.51 -6.45
N SER A 94 14.68 3.55 -7.03
CA SER A 94 15.27 4.32 -8.13
C SER A 94 16.45 5.21 -7.71
N SER A 95 16.65 5.40 -6.40
CA SER A 95 17.78 6.14 -5.84
C SER A 95 18.67 5.22 -4.99
N PRO A 96 19.39 4.25 -5.59
CA PRO A 96 20.17 3.27 -4.85
C PRO A 96 21.46 3.88 -4.29
N LYS A 97 21.83 3.46 -3.08
CA LYS A 97 23.18 3.63 -2.53
C LYS A 97 24.16 2.66 -3.16
N SER A 98 23.72 1.42 -3.39
CA SER A 98 24.51 0.41 -4.09
C SER A 98 23.61 -0.54 -4.88
N VAL A 99 24.12 -0.97 -6.03
CA VAL A 99 23.52 -1.99 -6.88
C VAL A 99 24.59 -3.01 -7.25
N THR A 100 24.34 -4.28 -6.96
CA THR A 100 25.23 -5.39 -7.32
C THR A 100 24.45 -6.36 -8.19
N LYS A 101 24.96 -6.65 -9.39
CA LYS A 101 24.35 -7.67 -10.25
C LYS A 101 24.65 -9.06 -9.69
N ILE A 102 23.62 -9.87 -9.47
CA ILE A 102 23.72 -11.21 -8.85
C ILE A 102 23.26 -12.35 -9.79
N GLY A 103 22.57 -12.01 -10.87
CA GLY A 103 22.15 -12.96 -11.91
C GLY A 103 22.00 -12.28 -13.27
N SER A 104 21.44 -12.97 -14.27
CA SER A 104 21.26 -12.42 -15.62
C SER A 104 20.38 -11.16 -15.63
N SER A 105 19.27 -11.24 -14.90
CA SER A 105 18.26 -10.18 -14.75
C SER A 105 18.04 -9.78 -13.28
N GLU A 106 18.89 -10.27 -12.38
CA GLU A 106 18.73 -10.13 -10.94
C GLU A 106 19.79 -9.22 -10.34
N TYR A 107 19.36 -8.34 -9.45
CA TYR A 107 20.21 -7.34 -8.81
C TYR A 107 19.92 -7.27 -7.32
N HIS A 108 20.97 -7.20 -6.53
CA HIS A 108 20.92 -6.84 -5.13
C HIS A 108 21.01 -5.31 -5.01
N VAL A 109 20.03 -4.71 -4.36
CA VAL A 109 19.86 -3.26 -4.25
C VAL A 109 19.78 -2.84 -2.79
N VAL A 110 20.58 -1.82 -2.45
CA VAL A 110 20.49 -1.11 -1.17
C VAL A 110 20.06 0.33 -1.48
N PRO A 111 18.86 0.76 -1.10
CA PRO A 111 18.39 2.11 -1.39
C PRO A 111 19.16 3.15 -0.58
N ALA A 112 19.30 4.37 -1.11
CA ALA A 112 19.93 5.48 -0.39
C ALA A 112 19.08 6.01 0.76
N LYS A 113 17.76 5.81 0.69
CA LYS A 113 16.79 6.17 1.73
C LYS A 113 15.89 4.96 2.02
N GLY A 114 15.53 4.78 3.28
CA GLY A 114 14.77 3.62 3.76
C GLY A 114 15.64 2.60 4.49
N SER A 115 15.05 1.47 4.85
CA SER A 115 15.71 0.37 5.55
C SER A 115 15.65 -0.92 4.72
N GLY A 116 16.65 -1.78 4.89
CA GLY A 116 16.69 -3.11 4.26
C GLY A 116 17.55 -3.20 3.01
N SER A 117 17.62 -4.40 2.47
CA SER A 117 18.25 -4.73 1.20
C SER A 117 17.30 -5.61 0.41
N TYR A 118 17.35 -5.51 -0.91
CA TYR A 118 16.35 -6.12 -1.78
C TYR A 118 17.01 -6.83 -2.94
N ASP A 119 16.49 -8.00 -3.28
CA ASP A 119 16.76 -8.61 -4.57
C ASP A 119 15.64 -8.22 -5.52
N VAL A 120 16.02 -7.70 -6.69
CA VAL A 120 15.09 -7.21 -7.71
C VAL A 120 15.33 -7.94 -9.02
N THR A 121 14.25 -8.28 -9.71
CA THR A 121 14.29 -8.80 -11.08
C THR A 121 13.86 -7.71 -12.06
N VAL A 122 14.71 -7.42 -13.04
CA VAL A 122 14.46 -6.44 -14.10
C VAL A 122 14.12 -7.16 -15.40
N GLY A 123 12.99 -6.81 -16.00
CA GLY A 123 12.53 -7.37 -17.27
C GLY A 123 13.34 -6.85 -18.45
N ALA A 124 13.19 -7.50 -19.61
CA ALA A 124 13.80 -7.04 -20.86
C ALA A 124 13.26 -5.66 -21.32
N ASP A 125 12.10 -5.27 -20.79
CA ASP A 125 11.48 -3.95 -20.96
C ASP A 125 12.12 -2.85 -20.09
N GLY A 126 13.06 -3.21 -19.20
CA GLY A 126 13.75 -2.30 -18.30
C GLY A 126 12.97 -1.98 -17.01
N TYR A 127 11.78 -2.55 -16.81
CA TYR A 127 11.01 -2.36 -15.58
C TYR A 127 11.40 -3.39 -14.51
N ILE A 128 11.23 -3.03 -13.24
CA ILE A 128 11.35 -3.97 -12.12
C ILE A 128 10.04 -4.78 -12.07
N HIS A 129 10.11 -6.10 -12.23
CA HIS A 129 8.95 -7.00 -12.18
C HIS A 129 8.81 -7.70 -10.83
N HIS A 130 9.90 -7.89 -10.10
CA HIS A 130 9.89 -8.57 -8.82
C HIS A 130 10.81 -7.88 -7.82
N VAL A 131 10.37 -7.79 -6.58
CA VAL A 131 11.17 -7.29 -5.45
C VAL A 131 10.98 -8.22 -4.25
N GLN A 132 12.08 -8.64 -3.64
CA GLN A 132 12.09 -9.41 -2.41
C GLN A 132 13.00 -8.76 -1.37
N SER A 133 12.51 -8.57 -0.14
CA SER A 133 13.35 -8.10 0.97
C SER A 133 14.28 -9.18 1.50
N ILE A 134 15.48 -8.79 1.91
CA ILE A 134 16.53 -9.67 2.41
C ILE A 134 16.86 -9.33 3.87
N GLY A 135 17.01 -10.36 4.70
CA GLY A 135 17.59 -10.24 6.04
C GLY A 135 16.71 -9.52 7.08
N SER A 136 15.47 -9.17 6.75
CA SER A 136 14.52 -8.56 7.66
C SER A 136 13.66 -9.59 8.38
N ALA A 137 13.23 -9.27 9.61
CA ALA A 137 12.22 -10.05 10.35
C ALA A 137 10.85 -10.08 9.64
N LEU A 138 10.65 -9.18 8.68
CA LEU A 138 9.50 -9.13 7.78
C LEU A 138 9.96 -9.55 6.39
N SER A 139 9.34 -10.57 5.80
CA SER A 139 9.57 -10.92 4.39
C SER A 139 8.53 -10.22 3.52
N LEU A 140 8.98 -9.28 2.71
CA LEU A 140 8.20 -8.58 1.69
C LEU A 140 8.53 -9.19 0.32
N THR A 141 7.49 -9.54 -0.42
CA THR A 141 7.54 -9.87 -1.84
C THR A 141 6.58 -8.96 -2.59
N VAL A 142 7.03 -8.35 -3.68
CA VAL A 142 6.23 -7.51 -4.56
C VAL A 142 6.43 -7.95 -6.00
N ASP A 143 5.33 -8.27 -6.68
CA ASP A 143 5.30 -8.52 -8.12
C ASP A 143 4.62 -7.33 -8.82
N LEU A 144 5.24 -6.83 -9.88
CA LEU A 144 4.83 -5.63 -10.59
C LEU A 144 4.53 -5.96 -12.05
N SER A 145 3.43 -5.42 -12.57
CA SER A 145 2.97 -5.68 -13.93
C SER A 145 2.14 -4.53 -14.48
N ASP A 146 1.65 -4.67 -15.72
CA ASP A 146 0.78 -3.68 -16.39
C ASP A 146 1.37 -2.25 -16.36
N PHE A 147 2.67 -2.12 -16.63
CA PHE A 147 3.37 -0.84 -16.72
C PHE A 147 2.78 0.05 -17.82
N GLY A 148 2.76 1.37 -17.60
CA GLY A 148 2.23 2.34 -18.57
C GLY A 148 0.71 2.30 -18.78
N ARG A 149 -0.01 1.34 -18.18
CA ARG A 149 -1.47 1.29 -18.24
C ARG A 149 -2.08 2.35 -17.32
N ALA A 150 -2.90 3.22 -17.88
CA ALA A 150 -3.71 4.16 -17.12
C ALA A 150 -4.66 3.37 -16.19
N THR A 151 -4.59 3.69 -14.90
CA THR A 151 -5.47 3.11 -13.89
C THR A 151 -6.21 4.23 -13.22
N VAL A 152 -7.53 4.13 -13.14
CA VAL A 152 -8.37 5.09 -12.41
C VAL A 152 -8.84 4.39 -11.16
N ALA A 153 -8.48 4.92 -9.98
CA ALA A 153 -9.09 4.51 -8.73
C ALA A 153 -10.41 5.28 -8.56
N PRO A 154 -11.59 4.63 -8.70
CA PRO A 154 -12.85 5.35 -8.68
C PRO A 154 -13.17 5.84 -7.27
N VAL A 155 -13.36 7.15 -7.11
CA VAL A 155 -13.81 7.75 -5.84
C VAL A 155 -15.16 7.12 -5.44
N PRO A 156 -15.30 6.62 -4.20
CA PRO A 156 -16.56 6.04 -3.76
C PRO A 156 -17.72 7.04 -3.81
N PRO A 157 -18.96 6.60 -4.11
CA PRO A 157 -20.12 7.49 -4.10
C PRO A 157 -20.28 8.20 -2.76
N ALA A 158 -20.48 9.52 -2.76
CA ALA A 158 -20.62 10.31 -1.52
C ALA A 158 -21.73 9.78 -0.59
N SER A 159 -22.79 9.19 -1.17
CA SER A 159 -23.87 8.54 -0.42
C SER A 159 -23.40 7.33 0.40
N LYS A 160 -22.27 6.70 0.07
CA LYS A 160 -21.65 5.57 0.78
C LYS A 160 -20.48 5.93 1.69
N VAL A 161 -20.03 7.19 1.64
CA VAL A 161 -18.89 7.70 2.41
C VAL A 161 -19.35 8.32 3.73
N TYR A 162 -18.68 7.93 4.80
CA TYR A 162 -18.70 8.57 6.11
C TYR A 162 -17.40 9.36 6.28
N THR A 163 -17.50 10.63 6.69
CA THR A 163 -16.33 11.46 7.02
C THR A 163 -16.36 11.70 8.53
N PRO A 164 -15.35 11.24 9.29
CA PRO A 164 -15.27 11.51 10.72
C PRO A 164 -15.10 13.01 10.96
N GLU A 165 -15.91 13.59 11.86
CA GLU A 165 -15.86 15.03 12.14
C GLU A 165 -14.69 15.42 13.06
N ASN A 166 -14.19 14.48 13.88
CA ASN A 166 -13.15 14.74 14.90
C ASN A 166 -12.00 13.72 14.92
N GLY A 167 -11.71 13.08 13.78
CA GLY A 167 -10.65 12.05 13.70
C GLY A 167 -10.92 10.77 14.48
N THR A 168 -12.10 10.64 15.12
CA THR A 168 -12.51 9.42 15.83
C THR A 168 -13.08 8.41 14.84
N LEU A 169 -12.45 7.23 14.77
CA LEU A 169 -12.91 6.12 13.94
C LEU A 169 -13.98 5.30 14.69
N PRO A 170 -15.23 5.25 14.21
CA PRO A 170 -16.27 4.42 14.83
C PRO A 170 -15.86 2.94 14.80
N GLY A 171 -16.00 2.23 15.92
CA GLY A 171 -15.72 0.78 16.00
C GLY A 171 -14.27 0.39 16.32
N LEU A 172 -13.33 1.34 16.43
CA LEU A 172 -11.94 1.07 16.83
C LEU A 172 -11.63 1.51 18.28
N GLY A 173 -12.64 1.61 19.15
CA GLY A 173 -12.43 1.90 20.57
C GLY A 173 -12.05 3.35 20.90
N GLY A 174 -12.33 4.30 20.00
CA GLY A 174 -12.16 5.73 20.29
C GLY A 174 -10.72 6.25 20.20
N ILE A 175 -9.83 5.56 19.48
CA ILE A 175 -8.56 6.15 19.05
C ILE A 175 -8.85 7.45 18.28
N SER A 176 -8.51 8.57 18.89
CA SER A 176 -8.41 9.87 18.24
C SER A 176 -7.11 9.88 17.44
N ALA A 177 -7.21 10.15 16.14
CA ALA A 177 -6.07 10.51 15.30
C ALA A 177 -5.44 11.84 15.77
#